data_AF-A0A803TBP7-F1
#
_entry.id   AF-A0A803TBP7-F1
#
_cell.length_a   1.000
_cell.length_b   1.000
_cell.length_c   1.000
_cell.angle_alpha   90.00
_cell.angle_beta   90.00
_cell.angle_gamma   90.00
#
_symmetry.space_group_name_H-M   'P 1'
#
loop_
_entity.id
_entity.type
_entity.pdbx_description
1 polymer ?
#
loop_
_entity_poly.entity_id
_entity_poly.type
_entity_poly.pdbx_seq_one_letter_code
_entity_poly.pdbx_strand_id
1 'polypeptide(L)'
;KNSPRWERTLRLLGKKHRNLCVDKWWGNRKELATVCTICSHVQNMIKGVTLGFRYKMRSVYAHFPTNMVIQETGSLVEIRNFLGEKFIRQVRMRLGVNCIVSQAQKDELIIEGNDIELVSNSATKDIRKFLDGIYVSEKGTVQQ
;
A
#
# COMPACT_ATOMS: atom_id res chain seq x y z
N LYS A 1 -22.96 -34.56 -18.96
CA LYS A 1 -22.04 -34.74 -17.81
C LYS A 1 -21.52 -33.36 -17.43
N ASN A 2 -22.11 -32.76 -16.40
CA ASN A 2 -21.77 -31.42 -15.92
C ASN A 2 -20.35 -31.42 -15.35
N SER A 3 -19.41 -30.81 -16.06
CA SER A 3 -18.10 -30.46 -15.52
C SER A 3 -18.26 -29.22 -14.62
N PRO A 4 -17.69 -29.20 -13.41
CA PRO A 4 -17.81 -28.06 -12.49
C PRO A 4 -16.95 -26.90 -12.99
N ARG A 5 -17.52 -26.08 -13.88
CA ARG A 5 -16.92 -24.81 -14.33
C ARG A 5 -17.22 -23.75 -13.29
N TRP A 6 -16.17 -23.17 -12.71
CA TRP A 6 -16.27 -22.01 -11.85
C TRP A 6 -15.77 -20.80 -12.63
N GLU A 7 -16.69 -19.89 -12.92
CA GLU A 7 -16.46 -18.68 -13.72
C GLU A 7 -16.62 -17.45 -12.83
N ARG A 8 -15.63 -16.54 -12.89
CA ARG A 8 -15.74 -15.23 -12.24
C ARG A 8 -15.47 -14.14 -13.25
N THR A 9 -16.52 -13.36 -13.53
CA THR A 9 -16.44 -12.22 -14.43
C THR A 9 -16.24 -10.93 -13.63
N LEU A 10 -15.14 -10.23 -13.87
CA LEU A 10 -14.93 -8.86 -13.41
C LEU A 10 -15.51 -7.89 -14.44
N ARG A 11 -16.40 -7.00 -14.01
CA ARG A 11 -16.82 -5.84 -14.82
C ARG A 11 -15.85 -4.70 -14.58
N LEU A 12 -15.21 -4.24 -15.63
CA LEU A 12 -14.30 -3.09 -15.61
C LEU A 12 -15.11 -1.82 -15.91
N LEU A 13 -14.71 -0.68 -15.34
CA LEU A 13 -15.42 0.59 -15.49
C LEU A 13 -15.25 1.16 -16.92
N GLY A 14 -16.35 1.49 -17.62
CA GLY A 14 -16.38 2.19 -18.93
C GLY A 14 -17.45 1.70 -19.93
N LYS A 15 -17.71 2.48 -21.01
CA LYS A 15 -18.76 2.19 -22.01
C LYS A 15 -18.36 1.04 -22.97
N LYS A 16 -19.21 -0.01 -22.99
CA LYS A 16 -19.30 -1.24 -23.85
C LYS A 16 -18.01 -2.08 -24.05
N HIS A 17 -18.13 -3.39 -23.81
CA HIS A 17 -17.08 -4.44 -23.89
C HIS A 17 -15.89 -4.27 -22.93
N ARG A 18 -16.12 -4.30 -21.61
CA ARG A 18 -15.03 -4.33 -20.62
C ARG A 18 -15.27 -5.31 -19.48
N ASN A 19 -15.43 -6.59 -19.81
CA ASN A 19 -15.45 -7.64 -18.79
C ASN A 19 -14.18 -8.47 -18.91
N LEU A 20 -13.42 -8.59 -17.83
CA LEU A 20 -12.34 -9.57 -17.73
C LEU A 20 -12.91 -10.83 -17.09
N CYS A 21 -13.01 -11.91 -17.87
CA CYS A 21 -13.42 -13.20 -17.34
C CYS A 21 -12.18 -14.03 -16.98
N VAL A 22 -12.17 -14.57 -15.76
CA VAL A 22 -11.14 -15.49 -15.31
C VAL A 22 -11.81 -16.83 -15.03
N ASP A 23 -11.47 -17.81 -15.85
CA ASP A 23 -12.04 -19.16 -15.79
C ASP A 23 -10.99 -20.17 -15.36
N LYS A 24 -11.41 -21.09 -14.48
CA LYS A 24 -10.61 -22.27 -14.13
C LYS A 24 -11.44 -23.52 -14.32
N TRP A 25 -10.94 -24.39 -15.19
CA TRP A 25 -11.55 -25.67 -15.48
C TRP A 25 -10.99 -26.71 -14.52
N TRP A 26 -11.86 -27.57 -13.97
CA TRP A 26 -11.48 -28.69 -13.10
C TRP A 26 -10.60 -28.28 -11.90
N GLY A 27 -10.88 -27.14 -11.28
CA GLY A 27 -10.07 -26.60 -10.19
C GLY A 27 -10.35 -27.26 -8.84
N ASN A 28 -9.27 -27.60 -8.12
CA ASN A 28 -9.33 -27.98 -6.71
C ASN A 28 -9.63 -26.75 -5.82
N ARG A 29 -10.07 -26.95 -4.56
CA ARG A 29 -10.43 -25.85 -3.63
C ARG A 29 -9.36 -24.75 -3.51
N LYS A 30 -8.07 -25.14 -3.50
CA LYS A 30 -6.94 -24.19 -3.46
C LYS A 30 -6.80 -23.39 -4.76
N GLU A 31 -7.05 -24.02 -5.90
CA GLU A 31 -6.97 -23.38 -7.22
C GLU A 31 -8.17 -22.46 -7.49
N LEU A 32 -9.33 -22.73 -6.90
CA LEU A 32 -10.45 -21.80 -6.95
C LEU A 32 -10.17 -20.52 -6.15
N ALA A 33 -9.43 -20.63 -5.04
CA ALA A 33 -9.02 -19.45 -4.27
C ALA A 33 -8.05 -18.55 -5.06
N THR A 34 -7.16 -19.13 -5.88
CA THR A 34 -6.22 -18.32 -6.69
C THR A 34 -6.92 -17.52 -7.78
N VAL A 35 -8.03 -18.00 -8.35
CA VAL A 35 -8.87 -17.22 -9.28
C VAL A 35 -9.36 -15.93 -8.62
N CYS A 36 -9.79 -16.00 -7.36
CA CYS A 36 -10.20 -14.82 -6.60
C CYS A 36 -9.03 -13.87 -6.34
N THR A 37 -7.85 -14.39 -6.03
CA THR A 37 -6.64 -13.58 -5.79
C THR A 37 -6.21 -12.84 -7.06
N ILE A 38 -6.20 -13.51 -8.21
CA ILE A 38 -5.89 -12.90 -9.52
C ILE A 38 -6.86 -11.76 -9.79
N CYS A 39 -8.16 -12.01 -9.60
CA CYS A 39 -9.18 -10.99 -9.80
C CYS A 39 -8.94 -9.75 -8.92
N SER A 40 -8.57 -9.94 -7.64
CA SER A 40 -8.25 -8.85 -6.72
C SER A 40 -7.00 -8.08 -7.14
N HIS A 41 -5.92 -8.75 -7.56
CA HIS A 41 -4.72 -8.07 -8.04
C HIS A 41 -5.03 -7.21 -9.28
N VAL A 42 -5.80 -7.73 -10.22
CA VAL A 42 -6.18 -6.95 -11.42
C VAL A 42 -7.02 -5.73 -11.05
N GLN A 43 -7.99 -5.87 -10.14
CA GLN A 43 -8.76 -4.73 -9.66
C GLN A 43 -7.88 -3.68 -8.98
N ASN A 44 -6.89 -4.10 -8.19
CA ASN A 44 -5.94 -3.19 -7.56
C ASN A 44 -5.02 -2.51 -8.58
N MET A 45 -4.53 -3.23 -9.59
CA MET A 45 -3.73 -2.64 -10.68
C MET A 45 -4.53 -1.57 -11.43
N ILE A 46 -5.80 -1.86 -11.77
CA ILE A 46 -6.66 -0.88 -12.45
C ILE A 46 -6.85 0.35 -11.57
N LYS A 47 -7.24 0.17 -10.30
CA LYS A 47 -7.40 1.28 -9.35
C LYS A 47 -6.13 2.10 -9.21
N GLY A 48 -4.98 1.43 -9.13
CA GLY A 48 -3.67 2.04 -9.01
C GLY A 48 -3.33 2.96 -10.17
N VAL A 49 -3.59 2.53 -11.40
CA VAL A 49 -3.34 3.35 -12.61
C VAL A 49 -4.37 4.47 -12.75
N THR A 50 -5.64 4.23 -12.38
CA THR A 50 -6.70 5.24 -12.56
C THR A 50 -6.75 6.30 -11.46
N LEU A 51 -6.50 5.92 -10.21
CA LEU A 51 -6.72 6.77 -9.03
C LEU A 51 -5.46 6.96 -8.17
N GLY A 52 -4.46 6.06 -8.29
CA GLY A 52 -3.31 5.98 -7.39
C GLY A 52 -3.67 5.51 -5.98
N PHE A 53 -2.69 5.00 -5.24
CA PHE A 53 -2.82 4.66 -3.83
C PHE A 53 -2.09 5.69 -2.95
N ARG A 54 -2.73 6.07 -1.85
CA ARG A 54 -2.19 7.01 -0.87
C ARG A 54 -2.33 6.42 0.53
N TYR A 55 -1.21 6.22 1.22
CA TYR A 55 -1.18 5.78 2.61
C TYR A 55 -0.72 6.94 3.47
N LYS A 56 -1.52 7.30 4.47
CA LYS A 56 -1.15 8.30 5.48
C LYS A 56 -0.62 7.58 6.70
N MET A 57 0.61 7.87 7.08
CA MET A 57 1.25 7.35 8.27
C MET A 57 1.42 8.46 9.30
N ARG A 58 1.25 8.14 10.58
CA ARG A 58 1.44 9.08 11.69
C ARG A 58 2.50 8.56 12.64
N SER A 59 3.41 9.44 13.03
CA SER A 59 4.35 9.13 14.10
C SER A 59 3.72 9.42 15.46
N VAL A 60 3.70 8.42 16.33
CA VAL A 60 3.23 8.48 17.70
C VAL A 60 4.46 8.39 18.61
N TYR A 61 4.51 9.24 19.63
CA TYR A 61 5.58 9.28 20.61
C TYR A 61 5.05 9.73 21.98
N ALA A 62 5.59 9.19 23.06
CA ALA A 62 5.24 9.58 24.42
C ALA A 62 6.16 10.68 24.99
N HIS A 63 7.47 10.53 24.80
CA HIS A 63 8.47 11.41 25.46
C HIS A 63 9.48 12.02 24.49
N PHE A 64 10.01 11.24 23.54
CA PHE A 64 11.01 11.71 22.59
C PHE A 64 10.35 12.05 21.24
N PRO A 65 10.29 13.32 20.83
CA PRO A 65 9.71 13.68 19.54
C PRO A 65 10.57 13.11 18.39
N THR A 66 9.92 12.39 17.48
CA THR A 66 10.58 11.75 16.34
C THR A 66 10.66 12.71 15.16
N ASN A 67 11.86 12.90 14.60
CA ASN A 67 12.05 13.76 13.43
C ASN A 67 12.13 12.91 12.16
N MET A 68 11.24 13.17 11.20
CA MET A 68 11.23 12.53 9.89
C MET A 68 11.72 13.51 8.83
N VAL A 69 12.79 13.15 8.12
CA VAL A 69 13.36 13.95 7.04
C VAL A 69 13.32 13.14 5.76
N ILE A 70 12.78 13.73 4.69
CA ILE A 70 12.78 13.12 3.36
C ILE A 70 13.99 13.62 2.59
N GLN A 71 14.72 12.71 1.99
CA GLN A 71 15.84 12.94 1.10
C GLN A 71 15.58 12.32 -0.27
N GLU A 72 16.47 12.60 -1.24
CA GLU A 72 16.41 12.04 -2.60
C GLU A 72 15.02 12.17 -3.23
N THR A 73 14.42 13.37 -3.10
CA THR A 73 13.12 13.71 -3.71
C THR A 73 11.99 12.71 -3.38
N GLY A 74 11.96 12.16 -2.17
CA GLY A 74 10.91 11.20 -1.75
C GLY A 74 11.33 9.74 -1.73
N SER A 75 12.56 9.42 -2.16
CA SER A 75 13.05 8.02 -2.25
C SER A 75 13.65 7.51 -0.96
N LEU A 76 14.13 8.39 -0.07
CA LEU A 76 14.78 8.02 1.17
C LEU A 76 14.19 8.79 2.35
N VAL A 77 13.79 8.07 3.39
CA VAL A 77 13.25 8.65 4.63
C VAL A 77 14.21 8.38 5.76
N GLU A 78 14.72 9.44 6.35
CA GLU A 78 15.53 9.39 7.56
C GLU A 78 14.65 9.62 8.78
N ILE A 79 14.67 8.66 9.71
CA ILE A 79 14.02 8.78 11.00
C ILE A 79 15.12 9.01 12.04
N ARG A 80 15.05 10.17 12.70
CA ARG A 80 15.98 10.59 13.75
C ARG A 80 15.28 10.64 15.10
N ASN A 81 16.03 10.45 16.18
CA ASN A 81 15.54 10.51 17.55
C ASN A 81 14.44 9.50 17.89
N PHE A 82 14.42 8.35 17.21
CA PHE A 82 13.48 7.27 17.53
C PHE A 82 13.83 6.68 18.90
N LEU A 83 12.92 6.73 19.86
CA LEU A 83 13.15 6.35 21.27
C LEU A 83 14.35 7.06 21.94
N GLY A 84 14.77 8.23 21.45
CA GLY A 84 15.94 8.93 21.98
C GLY A 84 17.29 8.37 21.51
N GLU A 85 17.29 7.44 20.55
CA GLU A 85 18.53 6.91 19.97
C GLU A 85 19.26 7.97 19.13
N LYS A 86 20.60 8.03 19.24
CA LYS A 86 21.46 8.82 18.33
C LYS A 86 21.57 8.19 16.94
N PHE A 87 21.13 6.94 16.78
CA PHE A 87 21.21 6.21 15.51
C PHE A 87 20.15 6.72 14.52
N ILE A 88 20.57 7.03 13.30
CA ILE A 88 19.68 7.49 12.23
C ILE A 88 19.19 6.27 11.46
N ARG A 89 17.88 6.06 11.45
CA ARG A 89 17.25 4.95 10.71
C ARG A 89 16.88 5.42 9.32
N GLN A 90 17.60 4.96 8.31
CA GLN A 90 17.29 5.26 6.91
C GLN A 90 16.39 4.19 6.33
N VAL A 91 15.35 4.61 5.60
CA VAL A 91 14.40 3.74 4.90
C VAL A 91 14.37 4.15 3.45
N ARG A 92 14.82 3.24 2.58
CA ARG A 92 14.74 3.46 1.14
C ARG A 92 13.41 2.93 0.61
N MET A 93 12.68 3.79 -0.07
CA MET A 93 11.41 3.47 -0.72
C MET A 93 11.64 2.63 -1.97
N ARG A 94 10.63 1.85 -2.35
CA ARG A 94 10.65 1.07 -3.60
C ARG A 94 10.47 2.01 -4.80
N LEU A 95 10.92 1.54 -5.96
CA LEU A 95 10.80 2.28 -7.22
C LEU A 95 9.33 2.60 -7.51
N GLY A 96 9.05 3.86 -7.89
CA GLY A 96 7.69 4.31 -8.20
C GLY A 96 6.82 4.62 -6.98
N VAL A 97 7.41 4.61 -5.77
CA VAL A 97 6.75 5.06 -4.54
C VAL A 97 7.43 6.34 -4.07
N ASN A 98 6.65 7.40 -3.92
CA ASN A 98 7.13 8.68 -3.41
C ASN A 98 6.60 8.91 -2.00
N CYS A 99 7.44 9.49 -1.16
CA CYS A 99 7.06 9.92 0.18
C CYS A 99 7.08 11.44 0.27
N ILE A 100 6.10 11.98 1.00
CA ILE A 100 5.88 13.41 1.18
C ILE A 100 5.52 13.64 2.66
N VAL A 101 6.07 14.67 3.30
CA VAL A 101 5.60 15.09 4.63
C VAL A 101 4.34 15.93 4.44
N SER A 102 3.27 15.59 5.15
CA SER A 102 2.02 16.35 5.09
C SER A 102 2.23 17.77 5.63
N GLN A 103 1.72 18.76 4.90
CA GLN A 103 1.70 20.15 5.38
C GLN A 103 0.47 20.42 6.27
N ALA A 104 -0.60 19.63 6.10
CA ALA A 104 -1.87 19.84 6.79
C ALA A 104 -1.83 19.35 8.24
N GLN A 105 -1.03 18.31 8.51
CA GLN A 105 -0.89 17.71 9.81
C GLN A 105 0.58 17.53 10.16
N LYS A 106 0.98 17.99 11.33
CA LYS A 106 2.31 17.73 11.89
C LYS A 106 2.50 16.21 12.07
N ASP A 107 3.73 15.73 11.89
CA ASP A 107 4.13 14.36 12.23
C ASP A 107 3.41 13.28 11.38
N GLU A 108 2.94 13.67 10.18
CA GLU A 108 2.26 12.81 9.22
C GLU A 108 3.10 12.65 7.93
N LEU A 109 3.30 11.40 7.52
CA LEU A 109 4.00 11.01 6.30
C LEU A 109 2.99 10.43 5.31
N ILE A 110 2.98 10.96 4.10
CA ILE A 110 2.13 10.50 3.01
C ILE A 110 3.00 9.68 2.06
N ILE A 111 2.59 8.45 1.81
CA ILE A 111 3.22 7.54 0.85
C ILE A 111 2.29 7.39 -0.33
N GLU A 112 2.75 7.75 -1.51
CA GLU A 112 1.99 7.70 -2.76
C GLU A 112 2.66 6.76 -3.75
N GLY A 113 1.85 6.02 -4.49
CA GLY A 113 2.34 5.16 -5.56
C GLY A 113 1.20 4.50 -6.32
N ASN A 114 1.54 3.92 -7.46
CA ASN A 114 0.56 3.28 -8.33
C ASN A 114 0.28 1.83 -7.91
N ASP A 115 1.27 1.14 -7.34
CA ASP A 115 1.14 -0.26 -6.92
C ASP A 115 0.94 -0.36 -5.41
N ILE A 116 -0.18 -0.97 -5.00
CA ILE A 116 -0.52 -1.18 -3.59
C ILE A 116 0.48 -2.08 -2.87
N GLU A 117 1.09 -3.04 -3.56
CA GLU A 117 2.06 -3.96 -2.94
C GLU A 117 3.36 -3.23 -2.61
N LEU A 118 3.84 -2.38 -3.54
CA LEU A 118 5.02 -1.57 -3.31
C LEU A 118 4.79 -0.50 -2.24
N VAL A 119 3.64 0.17 -2.26
CA VAL A 119 3.26 1.17 -1.25
C VAL A 119 3.12 0.53 0.12
N SER A 120 2.41 -0.60 0.21
CA SER A 120 2.17 -1.28 1.49
C SER A 120 3.46 -1.87 2.08
N ASN A 121 4.31 -2.49 1.28
CA ASN A 121 5.59 -3.03 1.74
C ASN A 121 6.55 -1.92 2.20
N SER A 122 6.51 -0.76 1.56
CA SER A 122 7.28 0.41 1.99
C SER A 122 6.75 1.01 3.30
N ALA A 123 5.45 0.85 3.59
CA ALA A 123 4.79 1.32 4.80
C ALA A 123 4.88 0.33 5.99
N THR A 124 5.22 -0.95 5.75
CA THR A 124 5.30 -1.93 6.84
C THR A 124 6.56 -1.77 7.67
N LYS A 125 6.41 -1.25 8.89
CA LYS A 125 7.45 -1.34 9.93
C LYS A 125 6.92 -1.89 11.26
N ASP A 126 7.84 -2.58 11.92
CA ASP A 126 7.70 -3.52 13.04
C ASP A 126 7.07 -2.88 14.30
N ILE A 127 6.27 -3.67 15.02
CA ILE A 127 5.29 -3.26 16.04
C ILE A 127 5.74 -3.52 17.49
N ARG A 128 7.03 -3.74 17.75
CA ARG A 128 7.38 -4.44 19.00
C ARG A 128 7.60 -3.52 20.22
N LYS A 129 6.78 -3.82 21.23
CA LYS A 129 6.85 -3.51 22.68
C LYS A 129 6.56 -2.08 23.14
N PHE A 130 6.81 -1.06 22.33
CA PHE A 130 6.53 0.34 22.69
C PHE A 130 5.48 0.95 21.78
N LEU A 131 4.62 1.81 22.34
CA LEU A 131 3.59 2.58 21.60
C LEU A 131 4.19 3.67 20.70
N ASP A 132 5.49 3.94 20.87
CA ASP A 132 6.24 4.88 20.05
C ASP A 132 6.59 4.22 18.70
N GLY A 133 6.12 4.81 17.62
CA GLY A 133 6.16 4.18 16.30
C GLY A 133 5.56 5.04 15.20
N ILE A 134 5.80 4.66 13.96
CA ILE A 134 5.15 5.27 12.79
C ILE A 134 4.14 4.26 12.25
N TYR A 135 2.86 4.60 12.30
CA TYR A 135 1.76 3.68 11.98
C TYR A 135 0.93 4.18 10.82
N VAL A 136 0.37 3.25 10.04
CA VAL A 136 -0.61 3.59 8.99
C VAL A 136 -1.91 4.04 9.66
N SER A 137 -2.27 5.31 9.47
CA SER A 137 -3.51 5.91 9.98
C SER A 137 -4.68 5.75 9.02
N GLU A 138 -4.44 5.94 7.72
CA GLU A 138 -5.48 5.90 6.70
C GLU A 138 -4.92 5.28 5.41
N LYS A 139 -5.76 4.52 4.72
CA LYS A 139 -5.50 4.01 3.37
C LYS A 139 -6.55 4.58 2.44
N GLY A 140 -6.12 5.33 1.44
CA GLY A 140 -7.00 5.99 0.47
C GLY A 140 -6.42 5.97 -0.94
N THR A 141 -7.06 6.74 -1.82
CA THR A 141 -6.60 6.99 -3.19
C THR A 141 -6.05 8.41 -3.33
N VAL A 142 -5.25 8.65 -4.36
CA VAL A 142 -4.68 9.98 -4.63
C VAL A 142 -5.75 10.90 -5.22
N GLN A 143 -6.52 10.38 -6.19
CA GLN A 143 -7.67 11.03 -6.81
C GLN A 143 -8.96 10.36 -6.32
N GLN A 144 -10.00 11.17 -6.07
CA GLN A 144 -11.34 10.72 -5.66
C GLN A 144 -12.29 10.70 -6.85
#